data_AF-A0A5N6WSJ8-F1
#
_entry.id   AF-A0A5N6WSJ8-F1
#
_cell.length_a   1.000
_cell.length_b   1.000
_cell.length_c   1.000
_cell.angle_alpha   90.00
_cell.angle_beta   90.00
_cell.angle_gamma   90.00
#
_symmetry.space_group_name_H-M   'P 1'
#
loop_
_entity.id
_entity.type
_entity.pdbx_description
1 polymer ?
#
loop_
_entity_poly.entity_id
_entity_poly.type
_entity_poly.pdbx_seq_one_letter_code
_entity_poly.pdbx_strand_id
1 'polypeptide(L)'
;MTTTIDKIYPTPSTPIQTIGLREICQVNGHHFKRIRGKEGWTESSPEDTLLPPTEPQPLYLSLVHESQGPDGPLHWSLFVARENEPGWLYQATGDAEHMIYEPSVGKVDITSSESFLTLYQLASVTEGQAMVVKCIADRETPPQAVNRREVKENCQG
;
A
#
# COMPACT_ATOMS: atom_id res chain seq x y z
N MET A 1 -36.06 -27.76 -3.97
CA MET A 1 -36.08 -26.42 -3.37
C MET A 1 -34.65 -26.06 -3.03
N THR A 2 -33.98 -25.28 -3.89
CA THR A 2 -32.62 -24.79 -3.66
C THR A 2 -32.71 -23.53 -2.82
N THR A 3 -32.38 -23.64 -1.54
CA THR A 3 -32.19 -22.50 -0.65
C THR A 3 -30.97 -21.72 -1.15
N THR A 4 -31.22 -20.59 -1.80
CA THR A 4 -30.20 -19.57 -2.01
C THR A 4 -29.85 -19.03 -0.63
N ILE A 5 -28.75 -19.52 -0.05
CA ILE A 5 -28.21 -18.91 1.16
C ILE A 5 -27.71 -17.54 0.72
N ASP A 6 -28.42 -16.49 1.11
CA ASP A 6 -27.97 -15.13 0.88
C ASP A 6 -26.54 -15.00 1.42
N LYS A 7 -25.61 -14.62 0.54
CA LYS A 7 -24.22 -14.41 0.92
C LYS A 7 -24.15 -13.22 1.87
N ILE A 8 -23.93 -13.51 3.15
CA ILE A 8 -23.74 -12.49 4.18
C ILE A 8 -22.28 -12.05 4.15
N TYR A 9 -22.04 -10.82 3.72
CA TYR A 9 -20.72 -10.19 3.72
C TYR A 9 -20.32 -9.73 5.13
N PRO A 10 -19.02 -9.51 5.39
CA PRO A 10 -18.54 -9.03 6.69
C PRO A 10 -19.15 -7.67 7.06
N THR A 11 -19.52 -7.54 8.34
CA THR A 11 -20.04 -6.31 8.95
C THR A 11 -18.96 -5.61 9.78
N PRO A 12 -19.13 -4.35 10.20
CA PRO A 12 -18.15 -3.65 11.03
C PRO A 12 -17.81 -4.35 12.37
N SER A 13 -18.68 -5.25 12.83
CA SER A 13 -18.49 -6.07 14.03
C SER A 13 -17.81 -7.42 13.79
N THR A 14 -17.55 -7.80 12.54
CA THR A 14 -16.88 -9.07 12.21
C THR A 14 -15.43 -9.02 12.69
N PRO A 15 -14.94 -10.02 13.46
CA PRO A 15 -13.53 -10.10 13.83
C PRO A 15 -12.63 -10.20 12.59
N ILE A 16 -11.59 -9.38 12.55
CA ILE A 16 -10.63 -9.31 11.44
C ILE A 16 -9.25 -9.72 11.95
N GLN A 17 -8.58 -10.59 11.20
CA GLN A 17 -7.17 -10.87 11.35
C GLN A 17 -6.39 -10.10 10.28
N THR A 18 -5.33 -9.41 10.70
CA THR A 18 -4.45 -8.69 9.78
C THR A 18 -3.19 -9.50 9.53
N ILE A 19 -2.85 -9.68 8.25
CA ILE A 19 -1.63 -10.34 7.78
C ILE A 19 -0.99 -9.41 6.76
N GLY A 20 0.04 -8.67 7.19
CA GLY A 20 0.67 -7.61 6.40
C GLY A 20 -0.34 -6.59 5.87
N LEU A 21 -0.53 -6.55 4.55
CA LEU A 21 -1.47 -5.63 3.88
C LEU A 21 -2.90 -6.16 3.77
N ARG A 22 -3.13 -7.42 4.17
CA ARG A 22 -4.45 -8.05 4.06
C ARG A 22 -5.16 -8.09 5.40
N GLU A 23 -6.45 -7.83 5.32
CA GLU A 23 -7.40 -8.15 6.36
C GLU A 23 -8.20 -9.36 5.89
N ILE A 24 -8.26 -10.38 6.74
CA ILE A 24 -9.03 -11.59 6.50
C ILE A 24 -10.05 -11.78 7.60
N CYS A 25 -11.21 -12.31 7.25
CA CYS A 25 -12.22 -12.69 8.22
C CYS A 25 -13.03 -13.88 7.71
N GLN A 26 -13.79 -14.48 8.61
CA GLN A 26 -14.68 -15.58 8.31
C GLN A 26 -16.11 -15.25 8.73
N VAL A 27 -17.06 -15.45 7.83
CA VAL A 27 -18.49 -15.26 8.10
C VAL A 27 -19.25 -16.47 7.58
N ASN A 28 -19.99 -17.17 8.46
CA ASN A 28 -20.80 -18.34 8.10
C ASN A 28 -20.06 -19.42 7.30
N GLY A 29 -18.78 -19.65 7.60
CA GLY A 29 -17.95 -20.62 6.89
C GLY A 29 -17.27 -20.10 5.61
N HIS A 30 -17.64 -18.91 5.12
CA HIS A 30 -16.99 -18.24 4.00
C HIS A 30 -15.83 -17.40 4.48
N HIS A 31 -14.71 -17.46 3.75
CA HIS A 31 -13.54 -16.63 4.03
C HIS A 31 -13.56 -15.43 3.12
N PHE A 32 -13.25 -14.27 3.68
CA PHE A 32 -13.15 -13.02 2.94
C PHE A 32 -11.78 -12.41 3.17
N LYS A 33 -11.22 -11.82 2.12
CA LYS A 33 -9.99 -11.04 2.17
C LYS A 33 -10.22 -9.65 1.59
N ARG A 34 -9.53 -8.65 2.14
CA ARG A 34 -9.42 -7.32 1.55
C ARG A 34 -8.04 -6.74 1.79
N ILE A 35 -7.68 -5.72 1.03
CA ILE A 35 -6.52 -4.89 1.35
C ILE A 35 -6.91 -3.94 2.48
N ARG A 36 -6.06 -3.80 3.48
CA ARG A 36 -6.25 -2.90 4.62
C ARG A 36 -6.56 -1.47 4.13
N GLY A 37 -7.69 -0.93 4.57
CA GLY A 37 -8.17 0.40 4.16
C GLY A 37 -9.05 0.44 2.90
N LYS A 38 -9.25 -0.68 2.19
CA LYS A 38 -10.32 -0.78 1.17
C LYS A 38 -11.61 -1.26 1.81
N GLU A 39 -12.74 -0.74 1.36
CA GLU A 39 -14.06 -1.15 1.88
C GLU A 39 -14.51 -2.53 1.37
N GLY A 40 -14.11 -2.89 0.15
CA GLY A 40 -14.58 -4.09 -0.54
C GLY A 40 -13.93 -5.39 -0.07
N TRP A 41 -14.76 -6.34 0.36
CA TRP A 41 -14.37 -7.72 0.67
C TRP A 41 -14.48 -8.61 -0.57
N THR A 42 -13.47 -9.45 -0.79
CA THR A 42 -13.47 -10.49 -1.84
C THR A 42 -13.50 -11.87 -1.18
N GLU A 43 -14.37 -12.75 -1.65
CA GLU A 43 -14.43 -14.14 -1.17
C GLU A 43 -13.12 -14.86 -1.54
N SER A 44 -12.56 -15.61 -0.59
CA SER A 44 -11.33 -16.40 -0.78
C SER A 44 -11.55 -17.85 -0.39
N SER A 45 -10.82 -18.75 -1.04
CA SER A 45 -10.78 -20.16 -0.61
C SER A 45 -9.90 -20.29 0.65
N PRO A 46 -10.16 -21.26 1.54
CA PRO A 46 -9.25 -21.55 2.66
C PRO A 46 -7.84 -21.97 2.17
N GLU A 47 -7.77 -22.64 1.02
CA GLU A 47 -6.54 -23.15 0.41
C GLU A 47 -5.62 -22.03 -0.09
N ASP A 48 -6.16 -20.87 -0.47
CA ASP A 48 -5.38 -19.66 -0.80
C ASP A 48 -4.47 -19.22 0.37
N THR A 49 -4.80 -19.61 1.59
CA THR A 49 -4.12 -19.16 2.82
C THR A 49 -3.02 -20.11 3.29
N LEU A 50 -3.01 -21.37 2.82
CA LEU A 50 -2.20 -22.46 3.40
C LEU A 50 -1.13 -23.01 2.45
N LEU A 51 -1.26 -22.78 1.14
CA LEU A 51 -0.26 -23.24 0.19
C LEU A 51 0.86 -22.20 0.07
N PRO A 52 2.15 -22.60 0.17
CA PRO A 52 3.22 -21.73 -0.26
C PRO A 52 2.96 -21.35 -1.73
N PRO A 53 3.18 -20.09 -2.13
CA PRO A 53 2.90 -19.65 -3.49
C PRO A 53 3.62 -20.57 -4.47
N THR A 54 2.86 -21.35 -5.24
CA THR A 54 3.42 -22.24 -6.28
C THR A 54 3.92 -21.40 -7.47
N GLU A 55 3.48 -20.14 -7.54
CA GLU A 55 3.95 -19.11 -8.46
C GLU A 55 4.78 -18.07 -7.70
N PRO A 56 5.82 -17.45 -8.32
CA PRO A 56 6.51 -16.32 -7.70
C PRO A 56 5.51 -15.23 -7.37
N GLN A 57 5.41 -14.86 -6.09
CA GLN A 57 4.44 -13.87 -5.63
C GLN A 57 4.52 -12.60 -6.48
N PRO A 58 3.41 -12.02 -6.98
CA PRO A 58 3.50 -10.87 -7.87
C PRO A 58 4.27 -9.70 -7.22
N LEU A 59 5.05 -8.98 -8.02
CA LEU A 59 5.66 -7.73 -7.60
C LEU A 59 4.65 -6.61 -7.85
N TYR A 60 4.42 -5.76 -6.85
CA TYR A 60 3.43 -4.69 -6.93
C TYR A 60 4.09 -3.32 -6.86
N LEU A 61 3.61 -2.42 -7.71
CA LEU A 61 3.77 -0.98 -7.51
C LEU A 61 2.59 -0.48 -6.68
N SER A 62 2.90 0.19 -5.58
CA SER A 62 1.91 0.69 -4.64
C SER A 62 2.18 2.14 -4.26
N LEU A 63 1.12 2.84 -3.89
CA LEU A 63 1.17 4.15 -3.25
C LEU A 63 0.93 3.97 -1.75
N VAL A 64 1.86 4.47 -0.93
CA VAL A 64 1.80 4.37 0.53
C VAL A 64 1.48 5.73 1.11
N HIS A 65 0.59 5.73 2.10
CA HIS A 65 0.29 6.90 2.91
C HIS A 65 0.83 6.70 4.32
N GLU A 66 1.54 7.71 4.81
CA GLU A 66 2.03 7.78 6.18
C GLU A 66 1.57 9.07 6.86
N SER A 67 1.38 9.03 8.17
CA SER A 67 1.14 10.23 8.99
C SER A 67 2.46 10.94 9.30
N GLN A 68 2.46 12.27 9.21
CA GLN A 68 3.60 13.11 9.59
C GLN A 68 3.44 13.78 10.98
N GLY A 69 2.35 13.46 11.69
CA GLY A 69 2.02 14.01 13.00
C GLY A 69 0.53 14.33 13.13
N PRO A 70 0.08 14.75 14.32
CA PRO A 70 -1.29 15.19 14.54
C PRO A 70 -1.63 16.38 13.64
N ASP A 71 -2.69 16.25 12.85
CA ASP A 71 -3.19 17.26 11.90
C ASP A 71 -2.21 17.67 10.79
N GLY A 72 -1.10 16.92 10.63
CA GLY A 72 -0.15 17.09 9.55
C GLY A 72 -0.69 16.54 8.23
N PRO A 73 -0.17 17.04 7.09
CA PRO A 73 -0.56 16.52 5.79
C PRO A 73 0.01 15.10 5.63
N LEU A 74 -0.58 14.29 4.75
CA LEU A 74 -0.20 12.88 4.60
C LEU A 74 1.10 12.77 3.82
N HIS A 75 2.05 11.94 4.24
CA HIS A 75 3.20 11.65 3.39
C HIS A 75 2.86 10.60 2.34
N TRP A 76 3.25 10.83 1.08
CA TRP A 76 3.00 9.93 -0.03
C TRP A 76 4.32 9.38 -0.55
N SER A 77 4.39 8.06 -0.70
CA SER A 77 5.57 7.39 -1.25
C SER A 77 5.19 6.27 -2.20
N LEU A 78 6.02 6.03 -3.21
CA LEU A 78 5.90 4.87 -4.08
C LEU A 78 6.66 3.71 -3.45
N PHE A 79 6.03 2.53 -3.43
CA PHE A 79 6.61 1.33 -2.87
C PHE A 79 6.52 0.18 -3.86
N VAL A 80 7.66 -0.48 -4.10
CA VAL A 80 7.75 -1.65 -4.97
C VAL A 80 8.19 -2.86 -4.17
N ALA A 81 7.27 -3.80 -3.98
CA ALA A 81 7.49 -4.98 -3.15
C ALA A 81 6.64 -6.17 -3.59
N ARG A 82 7.06 -7.37 -3.20
CA ARG A 82 6.18 -8.54 -3.18
C ARG A 82 5.34 -8.46 -1.91
N GLU A 83 4.21 -9.16 -1.92
CA GLU A 83 3.31 -9.14 -0.77
C GLU A 83 4.01 -9.70 0.50
N ASN A 84 3.93 -8.94 1.59
CA ASN A 84 4.57 -9.28 2.87
C ASN A 84 6.11 -9.40 2.83
N GLU A 85 6.77 -8.81 1.83
CA GLU A 85 8.23 -8.73 1.77
C GLU A 85 8.71 -7.26 1.84
N PRO A 86 9.91 -7.01 2.41
CA PRO A 86 10.55 -5.71 2.29
C PRO A 86 10.76 -5.29 0.82
N GLY A 87 10.55 -4.02 0.53
CA GLY A 87 10.59 -3.47 -0.83
C GLY A 87 11.35 -2.16 -0.94
N TRP A 88 11.42 -1.63 -2.16
CA TRP A 88 12.04 -0.34 -2.43
C TRP A 88 11.04 0.78 -2.23
N LEU A 89 11.43 1.80 -1.46
CA LEU A 89 10.64 2.98 -1.18
C LEU A 89 11.22 4.18 -1.94
N TYR A 90 10.39 4.88 -2.68
CA TYR A 90 10.74 6.09 -3.41
C TYR A 90 9.87 7.23 -2.89
N GLN A 91 10.50 8.27 -2.35
CA GLN A 91 9.80 9.33 -1.65
C GLN A 91 10.54 10.66 -1.80
N ALA A 92 9.80 11.74 -1.64
CA ALA A 92 10.36 13.07 -1.48
C ALA A 92 10.03 13.60 -0.08
N THR A 93 11.04 14.04 0.66
CA THR A 93 10.95 14.55 2.03
C THR A 93 11.35 16.02 2.06
N GLY A 94 11.08 16.71 3.17
CA GLY A 94 11.38 18.13 3.33
C GLY A 94 10.14 19.01 3.40
N ASP A 95 10.35 20.33 3.33
CA ASP A 95 9.28 21.32 3.26
C ASP A 95 9.01 21.75 1.82
N ALA A 96 7.91 22.49 1.61
CA ALA A 96 7.49 22.89 0.26
C ALA A 96 8.52 23.74 -0.51
N GLU A 97 9.47 24.41 0.16
CA GLU A 97 10.55 25.16 -0.49
C GLU A 97 11.78 24.27 -0.76
N HIS A 98 11.96 23.21 0.03
CA HIS A 98 13.14 22.34 0.03
C HIS A 98 12.79 20.85 -0.01
N MET A 99 11.95 20.44 -0.97
CA MET A 99 11.66 19.03 -1.20
C MET A 99 12.87 18.32 -1.81
N ILE A 100 13.29 17.20 -1.22
CA ILE A 100 14.45 16.40 -1.62
C ILE A 100 13.99 14.98 -1.89
N TYR A 101 14.42 14.40 -3.01
CA TYR A 101 14.19 12.99 -3.30
C TYR A 101 15.12 12.13 -2.43
N GLU A 102 14.52 11.29 -1.59
CA GLU A 102 15.23 10.48 -0.59
C GLU A 102 14.73 9.02 -0.62
N PRO A 103 15.16 8.25 -1.63
CA PRO A 103 14.77 6.84 -1.73
C PRO A 103 15.41 6.01 -0.62
N SER A 104 14.84 4.84 -0.34
CA SER A 104 15.43 3.91 0.61
C SER A 104 16.79 3.38 0.10
N VAL A 105 17.79 3.36 0.98
CA VAL A 105 19.13 2.81 0.67
C VAL A 105 19.09 1.29 0.42
N GLY A 106 18.13 0.61 1.04
CA GLY A 106 17.88 -0.82 0.88
C GLY A 106 16.40 -1.13 0.87
N LYS A 107 16.07 -2.43 0.90
CA LYS A 107 14.68 -2.86 1.04
C LYS A 107 14.18 -2.61 2.47
N VAL A 108 12.98 -2.07 2.60
CA VAL A 108 12.35 -1.71 3.88
C VAL A 108 10.96 -2.31 3.98
N ASP A 109 10.54 -2.67 5.20
CA ASP A 109 9.17 -3.03 5.50
C ASP A 109 8.41 -1.82 6.04
N ILE A 110 7.88 -1.02 5.12
CA ILE A 110 7.14 0.21 5.45
C ILE A 110 5.82 -0.08 6.19
N THR A 111 5.29 -1.29 6.09
CA THR A 111 4.01 -1.67 6.70
C THR A 111 4.12 -1.85 8.22
N SER A 112 5.34 -2.02 8.72
CA SER A 112 5.67 -2.09 10.14
C SER A 112 5.89 -0.74 10.81
N SER A 113 5.92 0.36 10.04
CA SER A 113 6.12 1.71 10.57
C SER A 113 4.93 2.18 11.39
N GLU A 114 5.18 2.87 12.51
CA GLU A 114 4.13 3.51 13.31
C GLU A 114 3.39 4.61 12.54
N SER A 115 4.07 5.25 11.57
CA SER A 115 3.50 6.27 10.69
C SER A 115 2.56 5.68 9.63
N PHE A 116 2.62 4.37 9.35
CA PHE A 116 1.89 3.75 8.25
C PHE A 116 0.37 3.83 8.44
N LEU A 117 -0.33 4.36 7.43
CA LEU A 117 -1.78 4.44 7.43
C LEU A 117 -2.40 3.41 6.49
N THR A 118 -2.04 3.47 5.22
CA THR A 118 -2.62 2.62 4.18
C THR A 118 -1.71 2.49 2.97
N LEU A 119 -2.02 1.52 2.10
CA LEU A 119 -1.32 1.25 0.87
C LEU A 119 -2.33 0.90 -0.23
N TYR A 120 -2.23 1.60 -1.35
CA TYR A 120 -3.01 1.36 -2.55
C TYR A 120 -2.16 0.68 -3.60
N GLN A 121 -2.51 -0.56 -3.94
CA GLN A 121 -1.90 -1.22 -5.10
C GLN A 121 -2.34 -0.51 -6.38
N LEU A 122 -1.35 -0.01 -7.14
CA LEU A 122 -1.55 0.67 -8.41
C LEU A 122 -1.51 -0.34 -9.56
N ALA A 123 -0.53 -1.24 -9.56
CA ALA A 123 -0.37 -2.26 -10.61
C ALA A 123 0.50 -3.45 -10.14
N SER A 124 0.28 -4.62 -10.74
CA SER A 124 1.28 -5.69 -10.76
C SER A 124 2.32 -5.38 -11.84
N VAL A 125 3.60 -5.49 -11.50
CA VAL A 125 4.73 -5.14 -12.37
C VAL A 125 5.70 -6.32 -12.49
N THR A 126 6.40 -6.39 -13.61
CA THR A 126 7.59 -7.25 -13.77
C THR A 126 8.82 -6.60 -13.15
N GLU A 127 9.90 -7.36 -12.93
CA GLU A 127 11.18 -6.82 -12.48
C GLU A 127 11.73 -5.73 -13.42
N GLY A 128 11.57 -5.92 -14.74
CA GLY A 128 11.96 -4.91 -15.73
C GLY A 128 11.15 -3.62 -15.62
N GLN A 129 9.84 -3.72 -15.36
CA GLN A 129 9.00 -2.55 -15.11
C GLN A 129 9.33 -1.87 -13.77
N ALA A 130 9.68 -2.63 -12.73
CA ALA A 130 10.16 -2.07 -11.47
C ALA A 130 11.46 -1.26 -11.65
N MET A 131 12.38 -1.72 -12.50
CA MET A 131 13.56 -0.94 -12.88
C MET A 131 13.18 0.37 -13.60
N VAL A 132 12.15 0.35 -14.45
CA VAL A 132 11.65 1.57 -15.10
C VAL A 132 11.06 2.54 -14.07
N VAL A 133 10.28 2.05 -13.10
CA VAL A 133 9.78 2.87 -11.97
C VAL A 133 10.92 3.54 -11.25
N LYS A 134 11.97 2.78 -10.87
CA LYS A 134 13.16 3.35 -10.23
C LYS A 134 13.82 4.43 -11.09
N CYS A 135 14.01 4.15 -12.39
CA CYS A 135 14.65 5.09 -13.30
C CYS A 135 13.88 6.40 -13.45
N ILE A 136 12.54 6.33 -13.46
CA ILE A 136 11.69 7.52 -13.49
C ILE A 136 11.80 8.26 -12.15
N ALA A 137 11.59 7.57 -11.03
CA ALA A 137 11.65 8.17 -9.69
C ALA A 137 12.99 8.87 -9.42
N ASP A 138 14.12 8.30 -9.85
CA ASP A 138 15.45 8.89 -9.69
C ASP A 138 15.71 10.13 -10.56
N ARG A 139 14.89 10.37 -11.58
CA ARG A 139 15.06 11.47 -12.55
C ARG A 139 14.05 12.59 -12.38
N GLU A 140 12.88 12.28 -11.83
CA GLU A 140 11.86 13.27 -11.52
C GLU A 140 12.36 14.18 -10.38
N THR A 141 12.35 15.48 -10.63
CA THR A 141 12.72 16.46 -9.60
C THR A 141 11.50 16.69 -8.70
N PRO A 142 11.63 16.58 -7.37
CA PRO A 142 10.54 16.90 -6.47
C PRO A 142 9.98 18.30 -6.71
N PRO A 143 8.66 18.50 -6.63
CA PRO A 143 8.08 19.82 -6.74
C PRO A 143 8.58 20.72 -5.61
N GLN A 144 9.01 21.93 -5.96
CA GLN A 144 9.48 22.94 -5.02
C GLN A 144 8.77 24.27 -5.32
N ALA A 145 8.32 24.93 -4.26
CA ALA A 145 7.83 26.29 -4.33
C ALA A 145 9.02 27.27 -4.29
N VAL A 146 9.00 28.28 -5.15
CA VAL A 146 10.05 29.33 -5.17
C VAL A 146 10.06 30.13 -3.87
N ASN A 147 8.91 30.21 -3.19
CA ASN A 147 8.75 30.79 -1.87
C ASN A 147 7.43 30.33 -1.22
N ARG A 148 7.29 30.58 0.08
CA ARG A 148 6.14 30.17 0.89
C ARG A 148 4.80 30.73 0.43
N ARG A 149 4.77 31.85 -0.30
CA ARG A 149 3.51 32.42 -0.84
C ARG A 149 3.04 31.67 -2.09
N GLU A 150 3.93 30.95 -2.75
CA GLU A 150 3.68 30.20 -3.97
C GLU A 150 3.49 28.70 -3.72
N VAL A 151 3.42 28.27 -2.46
CA VAL A 151 3.05 26.89 -2.10
C VAL A 151 1.63 26.63 -2.62
N LYS A 152 1.54 25.82 -3.67
CA LYS A 152 0.26 25.38 -4.26
C LYS A 152 0.00 23.90 -4.00
N GLU A 153 1.04 23.09 -4.15
CA GLU A 153 1.04 21.64 -3.95
C GLU A 153 2.42 21.24 -3.39
N ASN A 154 2.45 20.32 -2.44
CA ASN A 154 3.66 19.60 -2.04
C ASN A 154 3.38 18.10 -2.14
N CYS A 155 4.40 17.24 -2.07
CA CYS A 155 4.21 15.78 -2.07
C CYS A 155 3.55 15.24 -0.78
N GLN A 156 3.05 16.13 0.07
CA GLN A 156 2.50 15.81 1.38
C GLN A 156 0.99 16.14 1.47
N GLY A 157 0.39 16.78 0.46
CA GLY A 157 -1.05 17.10 0.44
C GLY A 157 -1.37 18.52 0.89
#